data_AF-A0A2M7E6A7-F1
#
_entry.id   AF-A0A2M7E6A7-F1
#
_cell.length_a   1.000
_cell.length_b   1.000
_cell.length_c   1.000
_cell.angle_alpha   90.00
_cell.angle_beta   90.00
_cell.angle_gamma   90.00
#
_symmetry.space_group_name_H-M   'P 1'
#
loop_
_entity.id
_entity.type
_entity.pdbx_description
1 polymer ?
#
loop_
_entity_poly.entity_id
_entity_poly.type
_entity_poly.pdbx_seq_one_letter_code
_entity_poly.pdbx_strand_id
1 'polypeptide(L)' 'MSIPYNLLGTDRLETELKVADEFWDFIGGKGAYSDLLDVFEKIGIELRPEIDAYFARYNKL' A
#
# COMPACT_ATOMS: atom_id res chain seq x y z
N MET A 1 -10.92 7.53 15.66
CA MET A 1 -10.52 6.11 15.72
C MET A 1 -9.50 5.91 14.60
N SER A 2 -8.21 6.06 14.93
CA SER A 2 -7.11 5.88 13.96
C SER A 2 -6.87 4.38 13.84
N ILE A 3 -7.07 3.81 12.66
CA ILE A 3 -6.70 2.41 12.43
C ILE A 3 -5.17 2.33 12.60
N PRO A 4 -4.64 1.47 13.47
CA PRO A 4 -3.20 1.41 13.67
C PRO A 4 -2.57 0.80 12.42
N TYR A 5 -1.73 1.56 11.73
CA TYR A 5 -0.91 1.12 10.60
C TYR A 5 0.15 0.06 10.97
N ASN A 6 0.08 -0.54 12.16
CA ASN A 6 1.14 -1.36 12.73
C ASN A 6 0.59 -2.70 13.22
N LEU A 7 0.36 -3.66 12.32
CA LEU A 7 0.04 -5.02 12.79
C LEU A 7 0.78 -6.18 12.13
N LEU A 8 1.75 -5.98 11.21
CA LEU A 8 2.59 -7.08 10.73
C LEU A 8 4.01 -6.62 10.34
N GLY A 9 4.94 -6.57 11.31
CA GLY A 9 6.38 -6.76 11.06
C GLY A 9 7.16 -5.58 10.48
N THR A 10 7.29 -4.47 11.21
CA THR A 10 8.17 -3.32 10.88
C THR A 10 9.61 -3.72 10.52
N ASP A 11 10.12 -4.79 11.12
CA ASP A 11 11.46 -5.36 10.93
C ASP A 11 11.59 -6.21 9.65
N ARG A 12 10.54 -6.93 9.25
CA ARG A 12 10.49 -7.60 7.94
C ARG A 12 10.22 -6.62 6.80
N LEU A 13 9.33 -5.66 7.06
CA LEU A 13 8.96 -4.62 6.11
C LEU A 13 10.16 -3.77 5.70
N GLU A 14 11.08 -3.41 6.60
CA GLU A 14 12.29 -2.66 6.20
C GLU A 14 13.19 -3.44 5.24
N THR A 15 13.35 -4.75 5.46
CA THR A 15 14.15 -5.61 4.59
C THR A 15 13.45 -5.84 3.26
N GLU A 16 12.13 -6.08 3.27
CA GLU A 16 11.30 -6.21 2.08
C GLU A 16 11.18 -4.90 1.28
N LEU A 17 11.12 -3.74 1.94
CA LEU A 17 11.11 -2.43 1.28
C LEU A 17 12.42 -2.17 0.54
N LYS A 18 13.57 -2.52 1.13
CA LYS A 18 14.87 -2.40 0.46
C LYS A 18 14.95 -3.27 -0.79
N VAL A 19 14.43 -4.50 -0.71
CA VAL A 19 14.32 -5.38 -1.89
C VAL A 19 13.33 -4.82 -2.91
N ALA A 20 12.23 -4.21 -2.46
CA ALA A 20 11.21 -3.65 -3.35
C ALA A 20 11.72 -2.42 -4.11
N ASP A 21 12.38 -1.48 -3.44
CA ASP A 21 13.06 -0.33 -4.06
C ASP A 21 14.02 -0.81 -5.16
N GLU A 22 15.02 -1.61 -4.77
CA GLU A 22 16.05 -2.07 -5.70
C GLU A 22 15.48 -2.86 -6.88
N PHE A 23 14.45 -3.68 -6.65
CA PHE A 23 13.78 -4.46 -7.69
C PHE A 23 13.01 -3.59 -8.68
N TRP A 24 12.20 -2.65 -8.18
CA TRP A 24 11.36 -1.82 -9.03
C TRP A 24 12.17 -0.73 -9.74
N ASP A 25 13.20 -0.19 -9.10
CA ASP A 25 14.14 0.73 -9.74
C ASP A 25 15.03 0.02 -10.78
N PHE A 26 15.32 -1.27 -10.59
CA PHE A 26 16.01 -2.09 -11.59
C PHE A 26 15.18 -2.28 -12.88
N ILE A 27 13.85 -2.44 -12.76
CA ILE A 27 12.96 -2.67 -13.91
C ILE A 27 12.52 -1.34 -14.54
N GLY A 28 12.15 -0.36 -13.73
CA GLY A 28 11.51 0.88 -14.16
C GLY A 28 12.45 2.09 -14.26
N GLY A 29 13.71 1.94 -13.82
CA GLY A 29 14.64 3.05 -13.67
C GLY A 29 14.52 3.73 -12.31
N LYS A 30 15.50 4.59 -12.00
CA LYS A 30 15.63 5.23 -10.68
C LYS A 30 14.38 6.03 -10.31
N GLY A 31 13.83 5.76 -9.13
CA GLY A 31 12.64 6.41 -8.58
C GLY A 31 11.32 5.75 -8.95
N ALA A 32 11.32 4.70 -9.79
CA ALA A 32 10.12 4.00 -10.19
C ALA A 32 9.37 3.39 -8.99
N TYR A 33 10.08 2.91 -7.98
CA TYR A 33 9.44 2.42 -6.76
C TYR A 33 8.65 3.51 -6.02
N SER A 34 9.25 4.70 -5.90
CA SER A 34 8.60 5.85 -5.25
C SER A 34 7.40 6.34 -6.05
N ASP A 35 7.53 6.43 -7.38
CA ASP A 35 6.43 6.82 -8.26
C ASP A 35 5.25 5.84 -8.17
N LEU A 36 5.53 4.54 -8.05
CA LEU A 36 4.51 3.52 -7.83
C LEU A 36 3.81 3.73 -6.48
N LEU A 37 4.56 3.92 -5.39
CA LEU A 37 3.98 4.17 -4.06
C LEU A 37 3.07 5.39 -4.05
N ASP A 38 3.50 6.49 -4.68
CA ASP A 38 2.71 7.72 -4.82
C ASP A 38 1.40 7.48 -5.56
N VAL A 39 1.41 6.68 -6.62
CA VAL A 39 0.20 6.33 -7.39
C VAL A 39 -0.72 5.44 -6.55
N PHE A 40 -0.18 4.42 -5.87
CA PHE A 40 -0.97 3.52 -5.02
C PHE A 40 -1.62 4.27 -3.85
N GLU A 41 -0.91 5.23 -3.23
CA GLU A 41 -1.48 6.04 -2.16
C GLU A 41 -2.64 6.92 -2.66
N LYS A 42 -2.43 7.65 -3.75
CA LYS A 42 -3.45 8.54 -4.34
C LYS A 42 -4.70 7.76 -4.74
N ILE A 43 -4.52 6.70 -5.52
CA ILE A 43 -5.64 5.87 -5.99
C ILE A 43 -6.29 5.11 -4.84
N GLY A 44 -5.51 4.67 -3.85
CA GLY A 44 -6.02 4.00 -2.65
C GLY A 44 -6.97 4.88 -1.84
N ILE A 45 -6.68 6.17 -1.72
CA ILE A 45 -7.58 7.15 -1.07
C ILE A 45 -8.86 7.32 -1.89
N GLU A 46 -8.74 7.47 -3.21
CA GLU A 46 -9.89 7.65 -4.11
C GLU A 46 -10.82 6.44 -4.13
N LEU A 47 -10.27 5.23 -4.14
CA LEU A 47 -11.05 3.98 -4.16
C LEU A 47 -11.58 3.57 -2.79
N ARG A 48 -11.11 4.18 -1.70
CA ARG A 48 -11.52 3.79 -0.33
C ARG A 48 -13.05 3.78 -0.13
N PRO A 49 -13.82 4.78 -0.57
CA PRO A 49 -15.27 4.76 -0.44
C PRO A 49 -15.94 3.62 -1.22
N GLU A 50 -15.41 3.26 -2.41
CA GLU A 50 -15.94 2.15 -3.22
C GLU A 50 -15.66 0.80 -2.56
N ILE A 51 -14.45 0.63 -2.00
CA ILE A 51 -14.06 -0.54 -1.23
C ILE A 51 -14.95 -0.67 0.01
N ASP A 52 -15.11 0.42 0.78
CA ASP A 52 -15.96 0.42 1.97
C ASP A 52 -17.42 0.08 1.62
N ALA A 53 -17.96 0.64 0.52
CA ALA A 53 -19.30 0.30 0.01
C ALA A 53 -19.40 -1.17 -0.44
N TYR A 54 -18.37 -1.69 -1.12
CA TYR A 54 -18.27 -3.10 -1.51
C TYR A 54 -18.32 -4.01 -0.28
N PHE A 55 -17.62 -3.68 0.80
CA PHE A 55 -17.54 -4.53 1.98
C PHE A 55 -18.70 -4.34 2.96
N ALA A 56 -19.38 -3.19 2.94
CA ALA A 56 -20.57 -2.92 3.76
C ALA A 56 -21.69 -3.96 3.58
N ARG A 57 -21.86 -4.52 2.37
CA ARG A 57 -22.84 -5.58 2.08
C ARG A 57 -22.53 -6.94 2.71
N TYR A 58 -21.28 -7.16 3.14
CA TYR A 58 -20.86 -8.38 3.83
C TYR A 58 -20.76 -8.21 5.35
N ASN A 59 -20.93 -6.98 5.87
CA ASN A 59 -20.89 -6.65 7.30
C ASN A 59 -22.26 -6.81 8.02
N LYS A 60 -23.17 -7.63 7.49
CA LYS A 60 -24.43 -7.97 8.18
C LYS A 60 -24.18 -9.11 9.17
N LEU A 61 -24.05 -8.77 10.45
CA LEU A 61 -24.31 -9.66 11.59
C LEU A 61 -25.81 -9.70 11.88
#